data_AF-A0A3A6E1Y6-F1
#
_entry.id   AF-A0A3A6E1Y6-F1
#
_cell.length_a   1.000
_cell.length_b   1.000
_cell.length_c   1.000
_cell.angle_alpha   90.00
_cell.angle_beta   90.00
_cell.angle_gamma   90.00
#
_symmetry.space_group_name_H-M   'P 1'
#
loop_
_entity.id
_entity.type
_entity.pdbx_description
1 polymer ?
#
loop_
_entity_poly.entity_id
_entity_poly.type
_entity_poly.pdbx_seq_one_letter_code
_entity_poly.pdbx_strand_id
1 'polypeptide(L)'
;MDNNQLQYIKIQSQYADKVEQFEKCVVKAAKLTHAIADTAEKKCKQARIAMESGKIDVMRNTIQQYICQYGQDWSRFRDVRIQLVDGNTYAQLSAVDLIQQLHCVITLVYKDTALKTVNKEAFRECVKSLLKQSKMFTDKELDAMFA
;
A
#
# COMPACT_ATOMS: atom_id res chain seq x y z
N MET A 1 28.90 24.03 -3.90
CA MET A 1 27.54 23.79 -4.42
C MET A 1 27.12 22.43 -3.90
N ASP A 2 26.25 22.39 -2.89
CA ASP A 2 25.70 21.14 -2.39
C ASP A 2 24.89 20.49 -3.51
N ASN A 3 25.41 19.39 -4.04
CA ASN A 3 24.68 18.52 -4.94
C ASN A 3 23.71 17.68 -4.10
N ASN A 4 22.79 18.34 -3.40
CA ASN A 4 21.64 17.69 -2.79
C ASN A 4 20.71 17.28 -3.93
N GLN A 5 21.06 16.19 -4.61
CA GLN A 5 20.08 15.45 -5.39
C GLN A 5 18.94 15.13 -4.43
N LEU A 6 17.78 15.76 -4.63
CA LEU A 6 16.58 15.47 -3.87
C LEU A 6 16.35 13.97 -3.94
N GLN A 7 16.48 13.30 -2.79
CA GLN A 7 16.21 11.88 -2.66
C GLN A 7 14.73 11.71 -2.36
N TYR A 8 14.07 10.87 -3.14
CA TYR A 8 12.66 10.52 -3.02
C TYR A 8 12.53 9.07 -2.56
N ILE A 9 11.36 8.72 -2.01
CA ILE A 9 11.11 7.36 -1.55
C ILE A 9 10.06 6.70 -2.44
N LYS A 10 10.34 5.50 -2.94
CA LYS A 10 9.36 4.68 -3.66
C LYS A 10 8.94 3.47 -2.82
N ILE A 11 7.70 3.02 -3.01
CA ILE A 11 7.20 1.77 -2.43
C ILE A 11 7.21 0.72 -3.53
N GLN A 12 7.79 -0.44 -3.26
CA GLN A 12 7.76 -1.58 -4.16
C GLN A 12 7.11 -2.77 -3.46
N SER A 13 5.97 -3.23 -3.99
CA SER A 13 5.33 -4.46 -3.54
C SER A 13 6.02 -5.68 -4.16
N GLN A 14 6.12 -6.76 -3.39
CA GLN A 14 6.51 -8.07 -3.93
C GLN A 14 5.49 -8.63 -4.95
N TYR A 15 4.25 -8.11 -4.91
CA TYR A 15 3.13 -8.53 -5.74
C TYR A 15 2.64 -7.37 -6.61
N ALA A 16 3.55 -6.63 -7.24
CA ALA A 16 3.25 -5.42 -8.00
C ALA A 16 2.22 -5.67 -9.13
N ASP A 17 2.27 -6.83 -9.77
CA ASP A 17 1.33 -7.29 -10.80
C ASP A 17 -0.07 -7.62 -10.26
N LYS A 18 -0.20 -7.87 -8.94
CA LYS A 18 -1.45 -8.26 -8.27
C LYS A 18 -1.90 -7.24 -7.23
N VAL A 19 -1.25 -6.08 -7.15
CA VAL A 19 -1.41 -5.12 -6.05
C VAL A 19 -2.82 -4.57 -5.95
N GLU A 20 -3.49 -4.33 -7.09
CA GLU A 20 -4.88 -3.86 -7.11
C GLU A 20 -5.82 -4.92 -6.52
N GLN A 21 -5.65 -6.19 -6.91
CA GLN A 21 -6.47 -7.27 -6.35
C GLN A 21 -6.19 -7.46 -4.86
N PHE A 22 -4.92 -7.35 -4.45
CA PHE A 22 -4.57 -7.45 -3.05
C PHE A 22 -5.26 -6.35 -2.23
N GLU A 23 -5.20 -5.11 -2.71
CA GLU A 23 -5.90 -3.99 -2.10
C GLU A 23 -7.41 -4.26 -1.97
N LYS A 24 -8.07 -4.74 -3.04
CA LYS A 24 -9.50 -5.08 -3.03
C LYS A 24 -9.84 -6.11 -1.95
N CYS A 25 -9.03 -7.16 -1.79
CA CYS A 25 -9.22 -8.16 -0.74
C CYS A 25 -9.04 -7.58 0.66
N VAL A 26 -8.03 -6.73 0.86
CA VAL A 26 -7.73 -6.06 2.13
C VAL A 26 -8.86 -5.11 2.54
N VAL A 27 -9.34 -4.28 1.61
CA VAL A 27 -10.48 -3.37 1.85
C VAL A 27 -11.77 -4.15 2.13
N LYS A 28 -12.01 -5.24 1.39
CA LYS A 28 -13.19 -6.09 1.62
C LYS A 28 -13.14 -6.75 3.00
N ALA A 29 -11.98 -7.26 3.43
CA ALA A 29 -11.82 -7.82 4.78
C ALA A 29 -12.09 -6.79 5.87
N ALA A 30 -11.63 -5.55 5.68
CA ALA A 30 -11.87 -4.46 6.62
C ALA A 30 -13.36 -4.15 6.79
N LYS A 31 -14.11 -4.19 5.69
CA LYS A 31 -15.56 -3.99 5.68
C LYS A 31 -16.30 -5.14 6.38
N LEU A 32 -15.91 -6.38 6.10
CA LEU A 32 -16.52 -7.58 6.70
C LEU A 32 -16.23 -7.71 8.20
N THR A 33 -15.08 -7.22 8.66
CA THR A 33 -14.72 -7.27 10.09
C THR A 33 -15.24 -6.07 10.89
N HIS A 34 -15.89 -5.10 10.23
CA HIS A 34 -16.55 -3.92 10.81
C HIS A 34 -15.74 -3.06 11.79
N ALA A 35 -14.43 -3.30 11.94
CA ALA A 35 -13.63 -2.67 12.99
C ALA A 35 -12.83 -1.45 12.52
N ILE A 36 -12.40 -1.45 11.26
CA ILE A 36 -11.38 -0.49 10.77
C ILE A 36 -11.72 0.21 9.45
N ALA A 37 -12.82 -0.20 8.79
CA ALA A 37 -13.14 0.28 7.45
C ALA A 37 -13.26 1.81 7.39
N ASP A 38 -14.05 2.43 8.26
CA ASP A 38 -14.29 3.88 8.21
C ASP A 38 -13.03 4.69 8.52
N THR A 39 -12.24 4.24 9.50
CA THR A 39 -10.98 4.92 9.88
C THR A 39 -9.95 4.82 8.77
N ALA A 40 -9.76 3.63 8.19
CA ALA A 40 -8.82 3.41 7.11
C ALA A 40 -9.25 4.13 5.82
N GLU A 41 -10.55 4.11 5.49
CA GLU A 41 -11.10 4.79 4.31
C GLU A 41 -10.88 6.31 4.40
N LYS A 42 -11.16 6.91 5.57
CA LYS A 42 -10.87 8.34 5.81
C LYS A 42 -9.40 8.67 5.57
N LYS A 43 -8.50 7.82 6.07
CA LYS A 43 -7.04 7.98 5.86
C LYS A 43 -6.64 7.77 4.40
N CYS A 44 -7.38 6.98 3.61
CA CYS A 44 -7.07 6.69 2.21
C CYS A 44 -7.68 7.68 1.21
N LYS A 45 -8.54 8.60 1.65
CA LYS A 45 -9.28 9.53 0.77
C LYS A 45 -8.35 10.29 -0.19
N GLN A 46 -7.23 10.80 0.29
CA GLN A 46 -6.27 11.53 -0.56
C GLN A 46 -5.61 10.61 -1.60
N ALA A 47 -5.22 9.39 -1.23
CA ALA A 47 -4.67 8.41 -2.18
C ALA A 47 -5.66 8.07 -3.31
N ARG A 48 -6.95 7.89 -2.99
CA ARG A 48 -8.01 7.66 -3.98
C ARG A 48 -8.17 8.84 -4.94
N ILE A 49 -8.31 10.05 -4.42
CA ILE A 49 -8.43 11.27 -5.22
C ILE A 49 -7.20 11.45 -6.13
N ALA A 50 -6.00 11.20 -5.61
CA ALA A 50 -4.77 11.31 -6.39
C ALA A 50 -4.76 10.32 -7.56
N MET A 51 -5.17 9.06 -7.31
CA MET A 51 -5.28 8.02 -8.32
C MET A 51 -6.28 8.39 -9.42
N GLU A 52 -7.47 8.84 -9.04
CA GLU A 52 -8.55 9.24 -9.96
C GLU A 52 -8.21 10.51 -10.75
N SER A 53 -7.37 11.39 -10.21
CA SER A 53 -7.03 12.66 -10.86
C SER A 53 -6.27 12.51 -12.17
N GLY A 54 -5.57 11.40 -12.38
CA GLY A 54 -4.66 11.19 -13.52
C GLY A 54 -3.44 12.12 -13.54
N LYS A 55 -3.27 13.00 -12.55
CA LYS A 55 -2.18 13.99 -12.50
C LYS A 55 -0.96 13.41 -11.80
N ILE A 56 0.11 13.19 -12.58
CA ILE A 56 1.37 12.62 -12.09
C ILE A 56 1.92 13.35 -10.86
N ASP A 57 1.96 14.68 -10.87
CA ASP A 57 2.51 15.45 -9.75
C ASP A 57 1.68 15.30 -8.47
N VAL A 58 0.35 15.21 -8.60
CA VAL A 58 -0.55 14.97 -7.47
C VAL A 58 -0.30 13.58 -6.89
N MET A 59 -0.16 12.56 -7.74
CA MET A 59 0.15 11.19 -7.32
C MET A 59 1.49 11.14 -6.57
N ARG A 60 2.55 11.72 -7.14
CA ARG A 60 3.89 11.79 -6.54
C ARG A 60 3.87 12.45 -5.17
N ASN A 61 3.31 13.65 -5.08
CA ASN A 61 3.24 14.40 -3.84
C ASN A 61 2.45 13.64 -2.77
N THR A 62 1.34 13.02 -3.16
CA THR A 62 0.52 12.21 -2.26
C THR A 62 1.30 11.01 -1.73
N ILE A 63 1.99 10.25 -2.60
CA ILE A 63 2.82 9.11 -2.19
C ILE A 63 3.91 9.56 -1.20
N GLN A 64 4.64 10.65 -1.49
CA GLN A 64 5.67 11.16 -0.58
C GLN A 64 5.09 11.59 0.77
N GLN A 65 3.91 12.22 0.82
CA GLN A 65 3.25 12.59 2.07
C GLN A 65 2.91 11.38 2.92
N TYR A 66 2.35 10.32 2.32
CA TYR A 66 2.07 9.08 3.05
C TYR A 66 3.34 8.41 3.58
N ILE A 67 4.41 8.34 2.78
CA ILE A 67 5.67 7.75 3.21
C ILE A 67 6.31 8.60 4.33
N CYS A 68 6.27 9.93 4.22
CA CYS A 68 6.75 10.81 5.29
C CYS A 68 5.97 10.61 6.60
N GLN A 69 4.66 10.39 6.51
CA GLN A 69 3.80 10.24 7.68
C GLN A 69 3.86 8.84 8.32
N TYR A 70 3.96 7.79 7.51
CA TYR A 70 3.78 6.40 7.97
C TYR A 70 4.96 5.47 7.63
N GLY A 71 5.97 5.94 6.88
CA GLY A 71 7.03 5.10 6.32
C GLY A 71 7.82 4.31 7.37
N GLN A 72 8.08 4.91 8.54
CA GLN A 72 8.73 4.21 9.65
C GLN A 72 7.88 3.04 10.14
N ASP A 73 6.59 3.26 10.36
CA ASP A 73 5.62 2.22 10.74
C ASP A 73 5.49 1.14 9.66
N TRP A 74 5.60 1.50 8.39
CA TRP A 74 5.42 0.57 7.28
C TRP A 74 6.65 -0.29 6.97
N SER A 75 7.83 0.09 7.47
CA SER A 75 9.07 -0.70 7.31
C SER A 75 8.97 -2.12 7.90
N ARG A 76 8.00 -2.38 8.79
CA ARG A 76 7.73 -3.70 9.39
C ARG A 76 7.05 -4.68 8.42
N PHE A 77 6.43 -4.21 7.35
CA PHE A 77 5.69 -5.05 6.41
C PHE A 77 6.65 -5.70 5.42
N ARG A 78 6.77 -7.02 5.46
CA ARG A 78 7.76 -7.77 4.66
C ARG A 78 7.42 -7.81 3.17
N ASP A 79 6.13 -7.69 2.83
CA ASP A 79 5.60 -7.71 1.48
C ASP A 79 5.83 -6.41 0.70
N VAL A 80 6.41 -5.38 1.33
CA VAL A 80 6.81 -4.13 0.69
C VAL A 80 8.26 -3.77 1.00
N ARG A 81 8.91 -3.14 0.02
CA ARG A 81 10.21 -2.49 0.18
C ARG A 81 10.04 -0.98 0.00
N ILE A 82 10.42 -0.23 1.02
CA ILE A 82 10.49 1.23 0.99
C ILE A 82 11.93 1.60 0.63
N GLN A 83 12.14 2.23 -0.52
CA GLN A 83 13.47 2.45 -1.08
C GLN A 83 13.70 3.93 -1.41
N LEU A 84 14.86 4.43 -1.01
CA LEU A 84 15.39 5.73 -1.41
C LEU A 84 15.88 5.68 -2.86
N VAL A 85 15.49 6.66 -3.67
CA VAL A 85 15.90 6.84 -5.06
C VAL A 85 16.21 8.32 -5.33
N ASP A 86 17.05 8.61 -6.30
CA ASP A 86 17.32 10.00 -6.70
C ASP A 86 16.14 10.61 -7.46
N GLY A 87 16.15 11.94 -7.58
CA GLY A 87 15.11 12.70 -8.26
C GLY A 87 14.91 12.36 -9.73
N ASN A 88 15.96 11.98 -10.46
CA ASN A 88 15.82 11.60 -11.87
C ASN A 88 15.10 10.26 -12.00
N THR A 89 15.52 9.27 -11.20
CA THR A 89 14.85 7.96 -11.13
C THR A 89 13.38 8.13 -10.74
N TYR A 90 13.07 8.99 -9.76
CA TYR A 90 11.68 9.21 -9.35
C TYR A 90 10.85 9.96 -10.41
N ALA A 91 11.46 10.93 -11.10
CA ALA A 91 10.81 11.67 -12.18
C ALA A 91 10.51 10.81 -13.42
N GLN A 92 11.21 9.69 -13.59
CA GLN A 92 10.97 8.72 -14.67
C GLN A 92 9.86 7.71 -14.37
N LEU A 93 9.31 7.67 -13.15
CA LEU A 93 8.19 6.79 -12.82
C LEU A 93 6.97 7.12 -13.68
N SER A 94 6.44 6.09 -14.33
CA SER A 94 5.24 6.18 -15.16
C SER A 94 3.98 6.37 -14.31
N ALA A 95 2.88 6.78 -14.94
CA ALA A 95 1.58 6.81 -14.26
C ALA A 95 1.18 5.43 -13.71
N VAL A 96 1.52 4.35 -14.42
CA VAL A 96 1.25 2.97 -13.96
C VAL A 96 2.01 2.66 -12.67
N ASP A 97 3.30 3.01 -12.61
CA ASP A 97 4.12 2.79 -11.41
C ASP A 97 3.60 3.58 -10.20
N LEU A 98 3.10 4.80 -10.44
CA LEU A 98 2.52 5.65 -9.39
C LEU A 98 1.16 5.11 -8.92
N ILE A 99 0.32 4.62 -9.82
CA ILE A 99 -0.95 3.97 -9.48
C ILE A 99 -0.70 2.72 -8.65
N GLN A 100 0.26 1.87 -9.04
CA GLN A 100 0.66 0.70 -8.25
C GLN A 100 1.14 1.09 -6.84
N GLN A 101 1.91 2.18 -6.73
CA GLN A 101 2.34 2.71 -5.43
C GLN A 101 1.16 3.23 -4.60
N LEU A 102 0.17 3.88 -5.20
CA LEU A 102 -1.04 4.31 -4.49
C LEU A 102 -1.88 3.12 -4.00
N HIS A 103 -1.98 2.04 -4.78
CA HIS A 103 -2.58 0.79 -4.30
C HIS A 103 -1.81 0.19 -3.11
N CYS A 104 -0.48 0.27 -3.12
CA CYS A 104 0.35 -0.12 -1.97
C CYS A 104 0.05 0.74 -0.74
N VAL A 105 0.01 2.07 -0.91
CA VAL A 105 -0.31 3.03 0.16
C VAL A 105 -1.64 2.66 0.82
N ILE A 106 -2.70 2.44 0.03
CA ILE A 106 -4.02 2.10 0.55
C ILE A 106 -3.93 0.77 1.32
N THR A 107 -3.34 -0.26 0.73
CA THR A 107 -3.14 -1.55 1.40
C THR A 107 -2.43 -1.42 2.74
N LEU A 108 -1.34 -0.63 2.79
CA LEU A 108 -0.56 -0.41 4.01
C LEU A 108 -1.31 0.37 5.08
N VAL A 109 -2.10 1.39 4.71
CA VAL A 109 -2.96 2.12 5.64
C VAL A 109 -3.97 1.18 6.31
N TYR A 110 -4.61 0.30 5.53
CA TYR A 110 -5.56 -0.67 6.07
C TYR A 110 -4.88 -1.68 7.00
N LYS A 111 -3.75 -2.26 6.59
CA LYS A 111 -2.99 -3.20 7.41
C LYS A 111 -2.49 -2.56 8.72
N ASP A 112 -1.90 -1.37 8.64
CA ASP A 112 -1.42 -0.63 9.81
C ASP A 112 -2.55 -0.28 10.78
N THR A 113 -3.70 0.16 10.23
CA THR A 113 -4.89 0.44 11.06
C THR A 113 -5.41 -0.83 11.73
N ALA A 114 -5.46 -1.97 11.01
CA ALA A 114 -5.88 -3.25 11.57
C ALA A 114 -4.97 -3.76 12.68
N LEU A 115 -3.64 -3.64 12.52
CA LEU A 115 -2.65 -4.06 13.53
C LEU A 115 -2.82 -3.34 14.87
N LYS A 116 -3.37 -2.11 14.85
CA LYS A 116 -3.60 -1.28 16.04
C LYS A 116 -4.93 -1.62 16.75
N THR A 117 -5.65 -2.66 16.31
CA THR A 117 -6.93 -3.09 16.92
C THR A 117 -6.87 -4.48 17.54
N VAL A 118 -7.85 -4.77 18.41
CA VAL A 118 -8.03 -6.10 19.02
C VAL A 118 -8.46 -7.17 18.00
N ASN A 119 -9.04 -6.78 16.86
CA ASN A 119 -9.56 -7.69 15.84
C ASN A 119 -8.54 -8.04 14.73
N LYS A 120 -7.25 -7.75 14.95
CA LYS A 120 -6.18 -7.92 13.95
C LYS A 120 -6.10 -9.34 13.38
N GLU A 121 -6.30 -10.38 14.19
CA GLU A 121 -6.24 -11.78 13.71
C GLU A 121 -7.46 -12.14 12.87
N ALA A 122 -8.66 -11.71 13.28
CA ALA A 122 -9.88 -11.91 12.49
C ALA A 122 -9.78 -11.21 11.12
N PHE A 123 -9.21 -10.01 11.09
CA PHE A 123 -8.89 -9.31 9.85
C PHE A 123 -7.89 -10.09 9.00
N ARG A 124 -6.76 -10.52 9.59
CA ARG A 124 -5.71 -11.29 8.90
C ARG A 124 -6.26 -12.55 8.25
N GLU A 125 -7.01 -13.37 8.98
CA GLU A 125 -7.63 -14.60 8.46
C GLU A 125 -8.65 -14.30 7.36
N CYS A 126 -9.42 -13.22 7.51
CA CYS A 126 -10.35 -12.78 6.46
C CYS A 126 -9.60 -12.40 5.16
N VAL A 127 -8.49 -11.64 5.26
CA VAL A 127 -7.65 -11.31 4.10
C VAL A 127 -7.10 -12.59 3.47
N LYS A 128 -6.52 -13.52 4.25
CA LYS A 128 -5.98 -14.79 3.75
C LYS A 128 -7.04 -15.59 2.99
N SER A 129 -8.25 -15.70 3.55
CA SER A 129 -9.38 -16.39 2.91
C SER A 129 -9.80 -15.74 1.59
N LEU A 130 -9.93 -14.40 1.56
CA LEU A 130 -10.30 -13.67 0.34
C LEU A 130 -9.23 -13.76 -0.75
N LEU A 131 -7.95 -13.73 -0.39
CA LEU A 131 -6.86 -13.90 -1.34
C LEU A 131 -6.85 -15.31 -1.92
N LYS A 132 -7.07 -16.34 -1.09
CA LYS A 132 -7.22 -17.72 -1.57
C LYS A 132 -8.39 -17.87 -2.55
N GLN A 133 -9.53 -17.24 -2.25
CA GLN A 133 -10.70 -17.24 -3.14
C GLN A 133 -10.47 -16.50 -4.46
N SER A 134 -9.56 -15.53 -4.50
CA SER A 134 -9.23 -14.80 -5.73
C SER A 134 -8.54 -15.66 -6.79
N LYS A 135 -7.94 -16.79 -6.39
CA LYS A 135 -7.11 -17.67 -7.24
C LYS A 135 -5.93 -16.98 -7.92
N MET A 136 -5.59 -15.75 -7.54
CA MET A 136 -4.45 -15.00 -8.06
C MET A 136 -3.15 -15.28 -7.29
N PHE A 137 -3.26 -15.83 -6.09
CA PHE A 137 -2.14 -16.14 -5.22
C PHE A 137 -2.02 -17.64 -5.00
N THR A 138 -0.81 -18.15 -5.11
CA THR A 138 -0.45 -19.53 -4.79
C THR A 138 -0.46 -19.73 -3.28
N ASP A 139 -0.67 -20.97 -2.82
CA ASP A 139 -0.59 -21.28 -1.39
C ASP A 139 0.78 -20.90 -0.80
N LYS A 140 1.87 -21.05 -1.57
CA LYS A 140 3.22 -20.63 -1.16
C LYS A 140 3.33 -19.11 -0.96
N GLU A 141 2.73 -18.30 -1.83
CA GLU A 141 2.70 -16.84 -1.67
C GLU A 141 1.88 -16.47 -0.42
N LEU A 142 0.73 -17.11 -0.22
CA LEU A 142 -0.10 -16.88 0.97
C LEU A 142 0.63 -17.25 2.26
N ASP A 143 1.31 -18.39 2.29
CA ASP A 143 2.08 -18.80 3.46
C ASP A 143 3.23 -17.84 3.73
N ALA A 144 3.91 -17.32 2.71
CA ALA A 144 4.96 -16.31 2.89
C ALA A 144 4.43 -14.96 3.40
N MET A 145 3.25 -14.51 2.94
CA MET A 145 2.63 -13.25 3.38
C MET A 145 2.17 -13.31 4.85
N PHE A 146 1.70 -14.47 5.28
CA PHE A 146 1.06 -14.68 6.57
C PHE A 146 1.88 -15.58 7.52
N ALA A 147 3.17 -15.81 7.27
CA ALA A 147 4.09 -16.45 8.23
C ALA A 147 4.56 -15.43 9.28
#